data_AF-A0A330M440-F1
#
_entry.id   AF-A0A330M440-F1
#
_cell.length_a   1.000
_cell.length_b   1.000
_cell.length_c   1.000
_cell.angle_alpha   90.00
_cell.angle_beta   90.00
_cell.angle_gamma   90.00
#
_symmetry.space_group_name_H-M   'P 1'
#
loop_
_entity.id
_entity.type
_entity.pdbx_description
1 polymer ?
#
loop_
_entity_poly.entity_id
_entity_poly.type
_entity_poly.pdbx_seq_one_letter_code
_entity_poly.pdbx_strand_id
1 'polypeptide(L)'
;MRSNSYSNLILVLLVVLVNMPKIDIFSVPGMKQGIRIDDLIVLIIVFLSFSLKSKTLFASKGILLLLGYILFSTALGVLLHPGENFIRIAYIFRVIEYFAFAIALRNLCQYIKLIPFFKITLAIQFVAVISGLLTGNARSSGTLSGPWEVVTVVSLISFFTLYATGGSIVKHYSIPILISIFTKSRTAILGVLISLFFSNKNVLKLFPIFFLVISSFFYYVFELAGDDEFFWLKSAFNLGNLDLFVAFVNSAWENKDVNLFQTYKGSSDPSLAMRLGIWFNLIALYSESNWFVMKFLFGIGLGSKSIVVDGFYIRLVFELGMIGVFLYFRLMKNLWRRQGLRPIVIYLAFTCLTLDPYSASKIAYTLGIMYAYSHNRKVST
;
A
#
# COMPACT_ATOMS: atom_id res chain seq x y z
N MET A 1 8.91 35.91 10.31
CA MET A 1 10.09 35.02 10.44
C MET A 1 9.80 33.65 11.07
N ARG A 2 8.97 33.51 12.13
CA ARG A 2 8.69 32.19 12.75
C ARG A 2 8.10 31.12 11.79
N SER A 3 7.28 31.50 10.81
CA SER A 3 6.63 30.56 9.87
C SER A 3 7.60 29.73 9.01
N ASN A 4 8.76 30.29 8.62
CA ASN A 4 9.69 29.59 7.72
C ASN A 4 10.47 28.48 8.45
N SER A 5 10.76 28.66 9.75
CA SER A 5 11.45 27.64 10.55
C SER A 5 10.59 26.38 10.73
N TYR A 6 9.31 26.55 11.08
CA TYR A 6 8.37 25.43 11.21
C TYR A 6 8.13 24.70 9.88
N SER A 7 8.01 25.45 8.77
CA SER A 7 7.89 24.87 7.42
C SER A 7 9.03 23.89 7.13
N ASN A 8 10.27 24.33 7.36
CA ASN A 8 11.46 23.54 7.05
C ASN A 8 11.60 22.35 8.00
N LEU A 9 11.30 22.53 9.29
CA LEU A 9 11.30 21.44 10.26
C LEU A 9 10.31 20.34 9.86
N ILE A 10 9.06 20.71 9.54
CA ILE A 10 8.06 19.71 9.15
C ILE A 10 8.44 19.04 7.83
N LEU A 11 8.98 19.79 6.87
CA LEU A 11 9.49 19.22 5.62
C LEU A 11 10.56 18.15 5.89
N VAL A 12 11.54 18.46 6.75
CA VAL A 12 12.59 17.50 7.15
C VAL A 12 11.98 16.28 7.83
N LEU A 13 11.06 16.48 8.79
CA LEU A 13 10.38 15.38 9.48
C LEU A 13 9.63 14.48 8.51
N LEU A 14 8.96 15.01 7.49
CA LEU A 14 8.29 14.22 6.46
C LEU A 14 9.27 13.42 5.60
N VAL A 15 10.39 14.04 5.18
CA VAL A 15 11.45 13.36 4.41
C VAL A 15 12.01 12.19 5.22
N VAL A 16 12.33 12.42 6.50
CA VAL A 16 12.83 11.37 7.40
C VAL A 16 11.75 10.30 7.61
N LEU A 17 10.50 10.69 7.89
CA LEU A 17 9.41 9.76 8.13
C LEU A 17 9.21 8.78 6.96
N VAL A 18 9.26 9.25 5.72
CA VAL A 18 9.04 8.39 4.55
C VAL A 18 10.29 7.60 4.15
N ASN A 19 11.50 8.18 4.26
CA ASN A 19 12.71 7.57 3.73
C ASN A 19 13.59 6.85 4.75
N MET A 20 13.37 7.01 6.05
CA MET A 20 14.18 6.33 7.06
C MET A 20 13.78 4.85 7.18
N PRO A 21 14.76 3.93 7.34
CA PRO A 21 14.47 2.53 7.63
C PRO A 21 13.59 2.38 8.87
N LYS A 22 12.84 1.27 8.94
CA LYS A 22 12.01 0.96 10.10
C LYS A 22 12.92 0.51 11.24
N ILE A 23 13.01 1.33 12.29
CA ILE A 23 13.84 1.08 13.46
C ILE A 23 12.91 0.99 14.68
N ASP A 24 12.85 -0.19 15.29
CA ASP A 24 12.15 -0.41 16.55
C ASP A 24 12.99 0.15 17.72
N ILE A 25 12.39 1.00 18.54
CA ILE A 25 12.97 1.51 19.79
C ILE A 25 12.73 0.50 20.91
N PHE A 26 11.53 -0.07 20.95
CA PHE A 26 11.12 -1.10 21.91
C PHE A 26 10.42 -2.22 21.18
N SER A 27 10.94 -3.45 21.29
CA SER A 27 10.23 -4.65 20.83
C SER A 27 9.24 -5.11 21.89
N VAL A 28 8.08 -5.60 21.44
CA VAL A 28 7.06 -6.19 22.31
C VAL A 28 7.06 -7.70 22.11
N PRO A 29 7.25 -8.52 23.17
CA PRO A 29 7.24 -9.97 23.04
C PRO A 29 5.96 -10.48 22.35
N GLY A 30 6.11 -11.38 21.39
CA GLY A 30 5.00 -11.93 20.61
C GLY A 30 4.49 -11.03 19.48
N MET A 31 5.03 -9.82 19.29
CA MET A 31 4.70 -8.96 18.16
C MET A 31 5.82 -8.92 17.12
N LYS A 32 5.43 -8.92 15.84
CA LYS A 32 6.36 -8.75 14.71
C LYS A 32 6.91 -7.32 14.60
N GLN A 33 6.32 -6.35 15.29
CA GLN A 33 6.68 -4.93 15.22
C GLN A 33 6.54 -4.30 16.60
N GLY A 34 7.50 -3.43 16.95
CA GLY A 34 7.53 -2.70 18.21
C GLY A 34 7.06 -1.26 18.11
N ILE A 35 7.37 -0.46 19.14
CA ILE A 35 7.30 1.01 19.08
C ILE A 35 8.51 1.49 18.30
N ARG A 36 8.30 2.33 17.29
CA ARG A 36 9.34 2.74 16.34
C ARG A 36 9.63 4.22 16.37
N ILE A 37 10.74 4.59 15.74
CA ILE A 37 11.10 6.00 15.52
C ILE A 37 10.08 6.73 14.64
N ASP A 38 9.45 6.06 13.66
CA ASP A 38 8.37 6.69 12.87
C ASP A 38 7.17 7.08 13.73
N ASP A 39 6.83 6.28 14.75
CA ASP A 39 5.73 6.57 15.69
C ASP A 39 6.01 7.87 16.47
N LEU A 40 7.26 8.08 16.91
CA LEU A 40 7.69 9.33 17.57
C LEU A 40 7.64 10.54 16.64
N ILE A 41 8.07 10.38 15.38
CA ILE A 41 8.01 11.47 14.40
C ILE A 41 6.55 11.87 14.14
N VAL A 42 5.65 10.90 14.01
CA VAL A 42 4.21 11.17 13.87
C VAL A 42 3.68 11.92 15.09
N LEU A 43 4.04 11.50 16.30
CA LEU A 43 3.64 12.18 17.53
C LEU A 43 4.11 13.64 17.56
N ILE A 44 5.35 13.92 17.17
CA ILE A 44 5.88 15.28 17.05
C ILE A 44 5.06 16.10 16.05
N ILE A 45 4.75 15.55 14.87
CA ILE A 45 3.93 16.24 13.85
C ILE A 45 2.53 16.54 14.38
N VAL A 46 1.90 15.58 15.08
CA VAL A 46 0.60 15.77 15.72
C VAL A 46 0.68 16.88 16.77
N PHE A 47 1.68 16.87 17.64
CA PHE A 47 1.89 17.90 18.67
C PHE A 47 2.13 19.30 18.08
N LEU A 48 2.93 19.40 17.02
CA LEU A 48 3.14 20.65 16.29
C LEU A 48 1.83 21.19 15.70
N SER A 49 0.94 20.31 15.22
CA SER A 49 -0.36 20.71 14.69
C SER A 49 -1.27 21.35 15.74
N PHE A 50 -1.22 20.88 16.99
CA PHE A 50 -1.94 21.49 18.13
C PHE A 50 -1.31 22.83 18.53
N SER A 51 0.01 22.88 18.61
CA SER A 51 0.76 24.06 19.07
C SER A 51 0.54 25.28 18.18
N LEU A 52 0.29 25.08 16.88
CA LEU A 52 0.06 26.15 15.90
C LEU A 52 -1.37 26.71 15.88
N LYS A 53 -2.17 26.48 16.94
CA LYS A 53 -3.52 27.05 17.16
C LYS A 53 -4.50 26.83 16.00
N SER A 54 -4.40 25.72 15.27
CA SER A 54 -5.52 25.24 14.44
C SER A 54 -6.64 24.76 15.37
N LYS A 55 -7.65 25.60 15.61
CA LYS A 55 -8.78 25.28 16.52
C LYS A 55 -9.70 24.17 16.04
N THR A 56 -9.41 23.53 14.90
CA THR A 56 -10.29 22.50 14.32
C THR A 56 -9.49 21.31 13.81
N LEU A 57 -9.47 20.21 14.57
CA LEU A 57 -9.10 18.87 14.10
C LEU A 57 -10.28 18.16 13.39
N PHE A 58 -11.16 18.90 12.74
CA PHE A 58 -12.30 18.29 12.07
C PHE A 58 -11.82 17.66 10.77
N ALA A 59 -11.62 16.34 10.75
CA ALA A 59 -11.45 15.59 9.51
C ALA A 59 -12.71 15.71 8.63
N SER A 60 -12.58 15.39 7.34
CA SER A 60 -13.78 15.32 6.48
C SER A 60 -14.74 14.26 7.02
N LYS A 61 -16.06 14.51 6.95
CA LYS A 61 -17.10 13.57 7.43
C LYS A 61 -16.87 12.14 6.91
N GLY A 62 -16.41 11.98 5.67
CA GLY A 62 -16.11 10.67 5.08
C GLY A 62 -14.94 9.94 5.73
N ILE A 63 -13.89 10.65 6.13
CA ILE A 63 -12.74 10.07 6.85
C ILE A 63 -13.13 9.67 8.28
N LEU A 64 -13.87 10.53 8.98
CA LEU A 64 -14.37 10.20 10.32
C LEU A 64 -15.30 9.00 10.28
N LEU A 65 -16.17 8.91 9.27
CA LEU A 65 -17.05 7.76 9.08
C LEU A 65 -16.26 6.48 8.82
N LEU A 66 -15.21 6.53 7.97
CA LEU A 66 -14.36 5.38 7.69
C LEU A 66 -13.58 4.94 8.94
N LEU A 67 -12.98 5.87 9.68
CA LEU A 67 -12.29 5.58 10.93
C LEU A 67 -13.25 4.98 11.96
N GLY A 68 -14.40 5.62 12.19
CA GLY A 68 -15.44 5.12 13.11
C GLY A 68 -15.93 3.73 12.73
N TYR A 69 -16.10 3.47 11.43
CA TYR A 69 -16.44 2.16 10.92
C TYR A 69 -15.37 1.12 11.21
N ILE A 70 -14.09 1.42 10.93
CA ILE A 70 -12.97 0.50 11.21
C ILE A 70 -12.87 0.17 12.71
N LEU A 71 -13.01 1.19 13.57
CA LEU A 71 -13.00 1.01 15.02
C LEU A 71 -14.17 0.12 15.48
N PHE A 72 -15.37 0.39 14.97
CA PHE A 72 -16.55 -0.39 15.27
C PHE A 72 -16.42 -1.84 14.79
N SER A 73 -16.03 -2.06 13.53
CA SER A 73 -15.82 -3.38 12.93
C SER A 73 -14.79 -4.19 13.73
N THR A 74 -13.69 -3.55 14.15
CA THR A 74 -12.65 -4.25 14.92
C THR A 74 -13.10 -4.55 16.36
N ALA A 75 -13.79 -3.63 17.03
CA ALA A 75 -14.38 -3.88 18.35
C ALA A 75 -15.40 -5.03 18.29
N LEU A 76 -16.25 -5.05 17.27
CA LEU A 76 -17.17 -6.15 17.02
C LEU A 76 -16.42 -7.46 16.75
N GLY A 77 -15.34 -7.43 15.98
CA GLY A 77 -14.47 -8.58 15.72
C GLY A 77 -13.88 -9.21 16.99
N VAL A 78 -13.43 -8.38 17.95
CA VAL A 78 -12.97 -8.83 19.27
C VAL A 78 -14.09 -9.55 20.04
N LEU A 79 -15.33 -9.05 19.97
CA LEU A 79 -16.49 -9.70 20.61
C LEU A 79 -16.87 -11.02 19.92
N LEU A 80 -16.83 -11.07 18.60
CA LEU A 80 -17.24 -12.23 17.80
C LEU A 80 -16.22 -13.38 17.83
N HIS A 81 -14.94 -13.06 18.00
CA HIS A 81 -13.85 -14.03 18.00
C HIS A 81 -12.88 -13.72 19.15
N PRO A 82 -13.21 -14.09 20.41
CA PRO A 82 -12.35 -13.85 21.55
C PRO A 82 -11.07 -14.69 21.43
N GLY A 83 -9.97 -14.05 21.05
CA GLY A 83 -8.68 -14.68 20.78
C GLY A 83 -7.71 -13.69 20.13
N GLU A 84 -6.44 -13.70 20.52
CA GLU A 84 -5.39 -12.78 20.04
C GLU A 84 -5.74 -11.27 20.19
N ASN A 85 -6.51 -10.91 21.22
CA ASN A 85 -7.03 -9.56 21.44
C ASN A 85 -5.95 -8.47 21.44
N PHE A 86 -4.75 -8.78 21.94
CA PHE A 86 -3.66 -7.81 22.03
C PHE A 86 -3.12 -7.38 20.64
N ILE A 87 -3.01 -8.29 19.68
CA ILE A 87 -2.54 -7.99 18.31
C ILE A 87 -3.56 -7.08 17.60
N ARG A 88 -4.85 -7.40 17.73
CA ARG A 88 -5.96 -6.62 17.15
C ARG A 88 -6.01 -5.20 17.72
N ILE A 89 -5.89 -5.07 19.05
CA ILE A 89 -5.86 -3.78 19.74
C ILE A 89 -4.66 -2.94 19.28
N ALA A 90 -3.46 -3.53 19.23
CA ALA A 90 -2.27 -2.83 18.76
C ALA A 90 -2.41 -2.37 17.29
N TYR A 91 -3.02 -3.19 16.44
CA TYR A 91 -3.27 -2.82 15.05
C TYR A 91 -4.27 -1.65 14.92
N ILE A 92 -5.28 -1.57 15.79
CA ILE A 92 -6.20 -0.41 15.85
C ILE A 92 -5.43 0.89 16.13
N PHE A 93 -4.51 0.88 17.10
CA PHE A 93 -3.71 2.07 17.42
C PHE A 93 -2.92 2.56 16.21
N ARG A 94 -2.39 1.64 15.40
CA ARG A 94 -1.70 1.97 14.16
C ARG A 94 -2.62 2.66 13.14
N VAL A 95 -3.85 2.17 12.98
CA VAL A 95 -4.84 2.82 12.11
C VAL A 95 -5.17 4.22 12.63
N ILE A 96 -5.41 4.37 13.93
CA ILE A 96 -5.66 5.66 14.57
C ILE A 96 -4.49 6.63 14.32
N GLU A 97 -3.25 6.16 14.47
CA GLU A 97 -2.02 6.92 14.20
C GLU A 97 -1.99 7.45 12.75
N TYR A 98 -2.30 6.60 11.76
CA TYR A 98 -2.33 7.03 10.35
C TYR A 98 -3.38 8.11 10.09
N PHE A 99 -4.57 7.99 10.69
CA PHE A 99 -5.61 9.00 10.57
C PHE A 99 -5.24 10.29 11.32
N ALA A 100 -4.68 10.18 12.54
CA ALA A 100 -4.21 11.32 13.32
C ALA A 100 -3.12 12.09 12.57
N PHE A 101 -2.17 11.38 11.97
CA PHE A 101 -1.14 11.95 11.10
C PHE A 101 -1.75 12.71 9.92
N ALA A 102 -2.67 12.10 9.18
CA ALA A 102 -3.29 12.73 8.01
C ALA A 102 -4.09 14.00 8.39
N ILE A 103 -4.77 13.99 9.55
CA ILE A 103 -5.53 15.13 10.07
C ILE A 103 -4.57 16.24 10.54
N ALA A 104 -3.54 15.90 11.31
CA ALA A 104 -2.52 16.83 11.77
C ALA A 104 -1.83 17.52 10.59
N LEU A 105 -1.45 16.75 9.59
CA LEU A 105 -0.76 17.26 8.42
C LEU A 105 -1.66 18.17 7.57
N ARG A 106 -2.97 17.91 7.49
CA ARG A 106 -3.91 18.83 6.83
C ARG A 106 -3.83 20.24 7.44
N ASN A 107 -3.79 20.32 8.77
CA ASN A 107 -3.68 21.59 9.50
C ASN A 107 -2.33 22.28 9.28
N LEU A 108 -1.27 21.49 9.13
CA LEU A 108 0.09 21.99 8.91
C LEU A 108 0.39 22.31 7.45
N CYS A 109 -0.36 21.73 6.50
CA CYS A 109 0.00 21.74 5.08
C CYS A 109 0.02 23.14 4.45
N GLN A 110 -0.71 24.11 5.01
CA GLN A 110 -0.61 25.52 4.59
C GLN A 110 0.79 26.12 4.80
N TYR A 111 1.55 25.57 5.75
CA TYR A 111 2.90 26.01 6.06
C TYR A 111 3.97 25.25 5.30
N ILE A 112 3.64 24.18 4.56
CA ILE A 112 4.63 23.24 4.00
C ILE A 112 4.63 23.29 2.48
N LYS A 113 5.81 23.48 1.90
CA LYS A 113 6.01 23.31 0.45
C LYS A 113 6.16 21.81 0.12
N LEU A 114 5.08 21.14 -0.24
CA LEU A 114 5.07 19.69 -0.50
C LEU A 114 5.71 19.26 -1.83
N ILE A 115 5.86 20.15 -2.81
CA ILE A 115 6.59 19.81 -4.06
C ILE A 115 8.08 19.52 -3.82
N PRO A 116 8.83 20.34 -3.04
CA PRO A 116 10.17 19.98 -2.56
C PRO A 116 10.24 18.60 -1.89
N PHE A 117 9.30 18.28 -0.99
CA PHE A 117 9.23 16.96 -0.34
C PHE A 117 9.19 15.81 -1.35
N PHE A 118 8.32 15.91 -2.37
CA PHE A 118 8.21 14.90 -3.41
C PHE A 118 9.49 14.74 -4.21
N LYS A 119 10.11 15.85 -4.63
CA LYS A 119 11.37 15.82 -5.39
C LYS A 119 12.52 15.19 -4.59
N ILE A 120 12.66 15.58 -3.32
CA ILE A 120 13.70 15.04 -2.43
C ILE A 120 13.50 13.54 -2.22
N THR A 121 12.27 13.11 -1.92
CA THR A 121 11.94 11.70 -1.71
C THR A 121 12.21 10.86 -2.97
N LEU A 122 11.82 11.34 -4.16
CA LEU A 122 12.13 10.66 -5.42
C LEU A 122 13.65 10.55 -5.65
N ALA A 123 14.41 11.60 -5.38
CA ALA A 123 15.85 11.60 -5.53
C ALA A 123 16.53 10.59 -4.57
N ILE A 124 16.13 10.59 -3.29
CA ILE A 124 16.65 9.64 -2.28
C ILE A 124 16.36 8.20 -2.71
N GLN A 125 15.12 7.88 -3.09
CA GLN A 125 14.77 6.52 -3.52
C GLN A 125 15.52 6.11 -4.78
N PHE A 126 15.68 7.03 -5.75
CA PHE A 126 16.42 6.73 -6.96
C PHE A 126 17.89 6.40 -6.66
N VAL A 127 18.57 7.25 -5.89
CA VAL A 127 19.97 7.01 -5.49
C VAL A 127 20.09 5.71 -4.71
N ALA A 128 19.23 5.47 -3.71
CA ALA A 128 19.27 4.27 -2.90
C ALA A 128 19.03 2.99 -3.72
N VAL A 129 18.12 3.03 -4.70
CA VAL A 129 17.87 1.89 -5.59
C VAL A 129 19.11 1.58 -6.43
N ILE A 130 19.71 2.59 -7.07
CA ILE A 130 20.91 2.44 -7.89
C ILE A 130 22.09 1.95 -7.03
N SER A 131 22.33 2.56 -5.87
CA SER A 131 23.38 2.12 -4.96
C SER A 131 23.20 0.67 -4.54
N GLY A 132 21.98 0.24 -4.20
CA GLY A 132 21.70 -1.14 -3.84
C GLY A 132 21.97 -2.14 -4.98
N LEU A 133 21.74 -1.75 -6.23
CA LEU A 133 22.11 -2.58 -7.39
C LEU A 133 23.62 -2.66 -7.58
N LEU A 134 24.34 -1.54 -7.42
CA LEU A 134 25.80 -1.50 -7.54
C LEU A 134 26.51 -2.33 -6.47
N THR A 135 25.90 -2.52 -5.29
CA THR A 135 26.43 -3.42 -4.25
C THR A 135 26.11 -4.90 -4.49
N GLY A 136 25.54 -5.25 -5.65
CA GLY A 136 25.26 -6.64 -6.03
C GLY A 136 23.96 -7.21 -5.48
N ASN A 137 23.06 -6.39 -4.91
CA ASN A 137 21.76 -6.91 -4.47
C ASN A 137 20.91 -7.26 -5.70
N ALA A 138 20.50 -8.53 -5.79
CA ALA A 138 19.66 -9.02 -6.90
C ALA A 138 18.31 -8.28 -7.02
N ARG A 139 17.88 -7.64 -5.92
CA ARG A 139 16.66 -6.84 -5.83
C ARG A 139 16.83 -5.71 -4.82
N SER A 140 16.92 -4.48 -5.29
CA SER A 140 17.08 -3.32 -4.39
C SER A 140 15.76 -2.91 -3.75
N SER A 141 15.78 -2.59 -2.46
CA SER A 141 14.64 -2.08 -1.68
C SER A 141 14.76 -0.59 -1.35
N GLY A 142 15.68 0.13 -2.00
CA GLY A 142 15.92 1.54 -1.73
C GLY A 142 16.16 1.79 -0.24
N THR A 143 15.53 2.81 0.33
CA THR A 143 15.57 3.04 1.79
C THR A 143 14.36 2.48 2.54
N LEU A 144 13.49 1.73 1.85
CA LEU A 144 12.24 1.18 2.42
C LEU A 144 12.37 -0.32 2.70
N SER A 145 11.34 -0.92 3.30
CA SER A 145 11.41 -2.31 3.76
C SER A 145 11.33 -3.34 2.64
N GLY A 146 10.93 -2.94 1.44
CA GLY A 146 10.85 -3.88 0.33
C GLY A 146 10.78 -3.21 -1.04
N PRO A 147 11.16 -3.94 -2.10
CA PRO A 147 11.09 -3.50 -3.48
C PRO A 147 9.69 -2.98 -3.89
N TRP A 148 8.64 -3.64 -3.40
CA TRP A 148 7.26 -3.26 -3.69
C TRP A 148 6.84 -1.96 -2.97
N GLU A 149 7.33 -1.72 -1.75
CA GLU A 149 7.02 -0.51 -0.97
C GLU A 149 7.63 0.71 -1.66
N VAL A 150 8.89 0.60 -2.14
CA VAL A 150 9.58 1.65 -2.91
C VAL A 150 8.79 2.04 -4.14
N VAL A 151 8.43 1.05 -4.97
CA VAL A 151 7.72 1.33 -6.21
C VAL A 151 6.37 1.96 -5.93
N THR A 152 5.67 1.51 -4.89
CA THR A 152 4.37 2.07 -4.49
C THR A 152 4.51 3.52 -4.08
N VAL A 153 5.46 3.85 -3.20
CA VAL A 153 5.71 5.23 -2.76
C VAL A 153 6.13 6.12 -3.94
N VAL A 154 7.08 5.68 -4.75
CA VAL A 154 7.57 6.42 -5.92
C VAL A 154 6.46 6.66 -6.95
N SER A 155 5.62 5.64 -7.22
CA SER A 155 4.49 5.75 -8.16
C SER A 155 3.45 6.74 -7.65
N LEU A 156 3.05 6.62 -6.38
CA LEU A 156 2.09 7.53 -5.76
C LEU A 156 2.59 8.98 -5.82
N ILE A 157 3.82 9.23 -5.38
CA ILE A 157 4.42 10.57 -5.40
C ILE A 157 4.52 11.12 -6.82
N SER A 158 4.95 10.31 -7.80
CA SER A 158 5.14 10.78 -9.17
C SER A 158 3.81 11.12 -9.85
N PHE A 159 2.79 10.25 -9.72
CA PHE A 159 1.45 10.49 -10.28
C PHE A 159 0.77 11.67 -9.60
N PHE A 160 1.00 11.88 -8.31
CA PHE A 160 0.44 13.03 -7.61
C PHE A 160 1.16 14.32 -7.93
N THR A 161 2.48 14.28 -8.17
CA THR A 161 3.23 15.44 -8.66
C THR A 161 2.76 15.85 -10.04
N LEU A 162 2.44 14.90 -10.92
CA LEU A 162 1.79 15.16 -12.21
C LEU A 162 0.46 15.91 -12.02
N TYR A 163 -0.41 15.44 -11.12
CA TYR A 163 -1.65 16.13 -10.77
C TYR A 163 -1.44 17.53 -10.18
N ALA A 164 -0.46 17.68 -9.29
CA ALA A 164 -0.19 18.92 -8.59
C ALA A 164 0.36 20.00 -9.53
N THR A 165 1.28 19.63 -10.42
CA THR A 165 2.05 20.57 -11.25
C THR A 165 1.60 20.68 -12.70
N GLY A 166 0.80 19.74 -13.21
CA GLY A 166 0.34 19.73 -14.60
C GLY A 166 1.46 19.47 -15.63
N GLY A 167 2.56 18.83 -15.22
CA GLY A 167 3.71 18.58 -16.10
C GLY A 167 3.51 17.48 -17.15
N SER A 168 4.57 17.16 -17.90
CA SER A 168 4.53 16.10 -18.91
C SER A 168 4.29 14.72 -18.27
N ILE A 169 3.38 13.94 -18.88
CA ILE A 169 3.09 12.55 -18.51
C ILE A 169 4.37 11.71 -18.58
N VAL A 170 5.15 11.85 -19.66
CA VAL A 170 6.38 11.07 -19.88
C VAL A 170 7.36 11.22 -18.70
N LYS A 171 7.56 12.46 -18.23
CA LYS A 171 8.47 12.76 -17.11
C LYS A 171 8.04 12.10 -15.79
N HIS A 172 6.75 12.03 -15.53
CA HIS A 172 6.22 11.53 -14.25
C HIS A 172 6.00 10.01 -14.25
N TYR A 173 5.96 9.37 -15.42
CA TYR A 173 5.88 7.92 -15.54
C TYR A 173 7.24 7.25 -15.72
N SER A 174 8.25 7.95 -16.27
CA SER A 174 9.59 7.37 -16.48
C SER A 174 10.25 6.93 -15.17
N ILE A 175 10.17 7.74 -14.12
CA ILE A 175 10.79 7.41 -12.82
C ILE A 175 10.14 6.17 -12.19
N PRO A 176 8.81 6.07 -12.02
CA PRO A 176 8.16 4.84 -11.57
C PRO A 176 8.51 3.63 -12.42
N ILE A 177 8.50 3.73 -13.75
CA ILE A 177 8.83 2.60 -14.65
C ILE A 177 10.26 2.11 -14.39
N LEU A 178 11.25 3.00 -14.40
CA LEU A 178 12.65 2.66 -14.16
C LEU A 178 12.85 1.99 -12.79
N ILE A 179 12.30 2.58 -11.73
CA ILE A 179 12.38 2.03 -10.38
C ILE A 179 11.67 0.67 -10.31
N SER A 180 10.54 0.49 -10.98
CA SER A 180 9.82 -0.78 -11.02
C SER A 180 10.64 -1.90 -11.67
N ILE A 181 11.36 -1.59 -12.75
CA ILE A 181 12.27 -2.51 -13.44
C ILE A 181 13.46 -2.88 -12.53
N PHE A 182 14.15 -1.88 -11.98
CA PHE A 182 15.31 -2.08 -11.10
C PHE A 182 15.00 -2.86 -9.82
N THR A 183 13.81 -2.67 -9.27
CA THR A 183 13.32 -3.38 -8.08
C THR A 183 12.68 -4.73 -8.41
N LYS A 184 12.54 -5.09 -9.69
CA LYS A 184 11.88 -6.32 -10.16
C LYS A 184 10.50 -6.54 -9.52
N SER A 185 9.72 -5.47 -9.30
CA SER A 185 8.43 -5.53 -8.57
C SER A 185 7.24 -5.80 -9.52
N ARG A 186 6.94 -7.07 -9.77
CA ARG A 186 5.98 -7.53 -10.81
C ARG A 186 4.63 -6.82 -10.78
N THR A 187 3.90 -6.89 -9.66
CA THR A 187 2.58 -6.26 -9.52
C THR A 187 2.66 -4.75 -9.71
N ALA A 188 3.71 -4.13 -9.16
CA ALA A 188 3.87 -2.70 -9.20
C ALA A 188 4.22 -2.20 -10.63
N ILE A 189 5.05 -2.95 -11.38
CA ILE A 189 5.28 -2.73 -12.82
C ILE A 189 3.93 -2.74 -13.55
N LEU A 190 3.16 -3.82 -13.39
CA LEU A 190 1.86 -3.96 -14.07
C LEU A 190 0.92 -2.81 -13.70
N GLY A 191 0.85 -2.45 -12.42
CA GLY A 191 0.05 -1.31 -11.95
C GLY A 191 0.47 0.01 -12.60
N VAL A 192 1.77 0.29 -12.71
CA VAL A 192 2.29 1.52 -13.35
C VAL A 192 1.92 1.53 -14.84
N LEU A 193 2.12 0.41 -15.53
CA LEU A 193 1.84 0.29 -16.96
C LEU A 193 0.35 0.42 -17.27
N ILE A 194 -0.51 -0.23 -16.49
CA ILE A 194 -1.96 -0.11 -16.65
C ILE A 194 -2.42 1.32 -16.31
N SER A 195 -1.85 1.93 -15.28
CA SER A 195 -2.11 3.34 -14.97
C SER A 195 -1.73 4.26 -16.14
N LEU A 196 -0.59 4.04 -16.79
CA LEU A 196 -0.18 4.80 -17.97
C LEU A 196 -1.17 4.60 -19.12
N PHE A 197 -1.53 3.34 -19.37
CA PHE A 197 -2.45 2.93 -20.41
C PHE A 197 -3.80 3.63 -20.26
N PHE A 198 -4.43 3.61 -19.08
CA PHE A 198 -5.74 4.24 -18.89
C PHE A 198 -5.70 5.76 -18.67
N SER A 199 -4.51 6.36 -18.52
CA SER A 199 -4.37 7.80 -18.30
C SER A 199 -4.07 8.61 -19.55
N ASN A 200 -3.59 7.97 -20.63
CA ASN A 200 -3.44 8.61 -21.91
C ASN A 200 -4.79 8.59 -22.67
N LYS A 201 -5.03 9.53 -23.59
CA LYS A 201 -6.18 9.47 -24.52
C LYS A 201 -5.81 8.78 -25.83
N ASN A 202 -4.53 8.78 -26.19
CA ASN A 202 -4.00 8.21 -27.44
C ASN A 202 -3.56 6.75 -27.26
N VAL A 203 -4.24 6.03 -26.38
CA VAL A 203 -3.86 4.72 -25.84
C VAL A 203 -3.70 3.67 -26.93
N LEU A 204 -4.63 3.66 -27.88
CA LEU A 204 -4.64 2.74 -29.00
C LEU A 204 -3.41 2.92 -29.90
N LYS A 205 -2.79 4.11 -29.94
CA LYS A 205 -1.56 4.35 -30.71
C LYS A 205 -0.30 3.83 -30.01
N LEU A 206 -0.34 3.75 -28.67
CA LEU A 206 0.76 3.22 -27.88
C LEU A 206 0.66 1.71 -27.66
N PHE A 207 -0.52 1.12 -27.86
CA PHE A 207 -0.75 -0.31 -27.67
C PHE A 207 0.19 -1.21 -28.51
N PRO A 208 0.47 -0.94 -29.80
CA PRO A 208 1.39 -1.77 -30.58
C PRO A 208 2.82 -1.72 -30.03
N ILE A 209 3.29 -0.53 -29.65
CA ILE A 209 4.63 -0.33 -29.07
C ILE A 209 4.72 -1.04 -27.71
N PHE A 210 3.69 -0.88 -26.89
CA PHE A 210 3.59 -1.52 -25.58
C PHE A 210 3.56 -3.04 -25.70
N PHE A 211 2.73 -3.57 -26.59
CA PHE A 211 2.63 -4.99 -26.88
C PHE A 211 3.96 -5.53 -27.41
N LEU A 212 4.64 -4.82 -28.30
CA LEU A 212 5.93 -5.22 -28.84
C LEU A 212 7.01 -5.24 -27.75
N VAL A 213 7.13 -4.19 -26.94
CA VAL A 213 8.10 -4.13 -25.83
C VAL A 213 7.86 -5.24 -24.81
N ILE A 214 6.60 -5.46 -24.43
CA ILE A 214 6.23 -6.56 -23.53
C ILE A 214 6.54 -7.90 -24.17
N SER A 215 6.08 -8.13 -25.40
CA SER A 215 6.28 -9.42 -26.09
C SER A 215 7.76 -9.72 -26.28
N SER A 216 8.59 -8.73 -26.63
CA SER A 216 10.04 -8.88 -26.73
C SER A 216 10.68 -9.19 -25.38
N PHE A 217 10.22 -8.55 -24.30
CA PHE A 217 10.69 -8.88 -22.94
C PHE A 217 10.30 -10.30 -22.54
N PHE A 218 9.06 -10.71 -22.79
CA PHE A 218 8.58 -12.06 -22.53
C PHE A 218 9.35 -13.09 -23.35
N TYR A 219 9.54 -12.85 -24.64
CA TYR A 219 10.35 -13.71 -25.51
C TYR A 219 11.78 -13.86 -24.97
N TYR A 220 12.44 -12.76 -24.61
CA TYR A 220 13.78 -12.83 -24.01
C TYR A 220 13.80 -13.67 -22.72
N VAL A 221 12.83 -13.46 -21.83
CA VAL A 221 12.80 -14.18 -20.56
C VAL A 221 12.51 -15.67 -20.72
N PHE A 222 11.61 -16.05 -21.62
CA PHE A 222 11.19 -17.44 -21.79
C PHE A 222 12.12 -18.24 -22.70
N GLU A 223 12.66 -17.62 -23.77
CA GLU A 223 13.45 -18.32 -24.79
C GLU A 223 14.96 -18.10 -24.67
N LEU A 224 15.41 -16.92 -24.22
CA LEU A 224 16.83 -16.54 -24.29
C LEU A 224 17.53 -16.52 -22.93
N ALA A 225 16.81 -16.30 -21.84
CA ALA A 225 17.40 -16.17 -20.52
C ALA A 225 17.55 -17.52 -19.80
N GLY A 226 18.66 -17.67 -19.07
CA GLY A 226 18.93 -18.86 -18.26
C GLY A 226 17.83 -19.11 -17.23
N ASP A 227 17.65 -20.37 -16.81
CA ASP A 227 16.58 -20.78 -15.90
C ASP A 227 16.60 -20.06 -14.55
N ASP A 228 17.79 -19.71 -14.06
CA ASP A 228 17.95 -19.02 -12.76
C ASP A 228 17.71 -17.50 -12.83
N GLU A 229 18.00 -16.85 -13.96
CA GLU A 229 17.95 -15.38 -14.07
C GLU A 229 16.53 -14.82 -13.94
N PHE A 230 15.56 -15.58 -14.43
CA PHE A 230 14.14 -15.23 -14.40
C PHE A 230 13.25 -16.36 -13.87
N PHE A 231 13.80 -17.22 -13.00
CA PHE A 231 13.02 -18.25 -12.29
C PHE A 231 11.70 -17.69 -11.75
N TRP A 232 11.74 -16.47 -11.24
CA TRP A 232 10.60 -15.74 -10.71
C TRP A 232 9.49 -15.49 -11.76
N LEU A 233 9.82 -15.17 -13.01
CA LEU A 233 8.81 -14.96 -14.06
C LEU A 233 8.32 -16.30 -14.58
N LYS A 234 9.24 -17.25 -14.83
CA LYS A 234 8.90 -18.62 -15.27
C LYS A 234 7.95 -19.30 -14.26
N SER A 235 8.23 -19.17 -12.98
CA SER A 235 7.40 -19.69 -11.88
C SER A 235 6.01 -19.05 -11.82
N ALA A 236 5.85 -17.78 -12.20
CA ALA A 236 4.54 -17.12 -12.25
C ALA A 236 3.60 -17.69 -13.31
N PHE A 237 4.15 -18.22 -14.40
CA PHE A 237 3.40 -18.83 -15.51
C PHE A 237 3.37 -20.37 -15.44
N ASN A 238 3.87 -20.95 -14.34
CA ASN A 238 3.84 -22.39 -14.13
C ASN A 238 2.39 -22.88 -14.00
N LEU A 239 2.02 -23.93 -14.74
CA LEU A 239 0.71 -24.58 -14.66
C LEU A 239 0.39 -25.07 -13.24
N GLY A 240 1.41 -25.43 -12.44
CA GLY A 240 1.24 -25.79 -11.03
C GLY A 240 0.62 -24.68 -10.17
N ASN A 241 0.59 -23.42 -10.63
CA ASN A 241 -0.15 -22.35 -9.97
C ASN A 241 -1.67 -22.53 -10.06
N LEU A 242 -2.18 -23.13 -11.15
CA LEU A 242 -3.60 -23.47 -11.28
C LEU A 242 -3.96 -24.60 -10.32
N ASP A 243 -3.13 -25.64 -10.25
CA ASP A 243 -3.33 -26.75 -9.31
C ASP A 243 -3.32 -26.27 -7.86
N LEU A 244 -2.36 -25.39 -7.52
CA LEU A 244 -2.29 -24.74 -6.21
C LEU A 244 -3.56 -23.93 -5.90
N PHE A 245 -4.09 -23.19 -6.87
CA PHE A 245 -5.31 -22.41 -6.69
C PHE A 245 -6.55 -23.30 -6.53
N VAL A 246 -6.66 -24.38 -7.31
CA VAL A 246 -7.74 -25.37 -7.17
C VAL A 246 -7.66 -26.05 -5.80
N ALA A 247 -6.46 -26.45 -5.38
CA ALA A 247 -6.22 -27.02 -4.06
C ALA A 247 -6.61 -26.05 -2.94
N PHE A 248 -6.32 -24.76 -3.10
CA PHE A 248 -6.78 -23.70 -2.19
C PHE A 248 -8.30 -23.64 -2.10
N VAL A 249 -9.01 -23.61 -3.23
CA VAL A 249 -10.49 -23.55 -3.26
C VAL A 249 -11.09 -24.79 -2.59
N ASN A 250 -10.60 -25.98 -2.93
CA ASN A 250 -11.10 -27.23 -2.36
C ASN A 250 -10.83 -27.30 -0.85
N SER A 251 -9.62 -26.92 -0.42
CA SER A 251 -9.27 -26.92 1.01
C SER A 251 -10.13 -25.91 1.79
N ALA A 252 -10.36 -24.72 1.23
CA ALA A 252 -11.18 -23.67 1.86
C ALA A 252 -12.62 -24.12 2.04
N TRP A 253 -13.13 -24.94 1.12
CA TRP A 253 -14.46 -25.52 1.18
C TRP A 253 -14.57 -26.68 2.18
N GLU A 254 -13.54 -27.53 2.25
CA GLU A 254 -13.50 -28.72 3.09
C GLU A 254 -12.93 -28.47 4.51
N ASN A 255 -12.48 -27.23 4.78
CA ASN A 255 -11.80 -26.81 6.01
C ASN A 255 -10.59 -27.71 6.39
N LYS A 256 -9.82 -28.12 5.37
CA LYS A 256 -8.63 -29.00 5.52
C LYS A 256 -7.35 -28.22 5.80
N ASP A 257 -6.37 -28.91 6.39
CA ASP A 257 -5.17 -28.35 7.04
C ASP A 257 -4.29 -27.46 6.15
N VAL A 258 -3.83 -26.33 6.72
CA VAL A 258 -3.01 -25.26 6.14
C VAL A 258 -1.65 -25.76 5.65
N ASN A 259 -1.18 -26.87 6.20
CA ASN A 259 0.09 -27.50 5.85
C ASN A 259 0.16 -27.96 4.38
N LEU A 260 -0.98 -28.06 3.70
CA LEU A 260 -1.09 -28.41 2.28
C LEU A 260 -0.42 -27.40 1.35
N PHE A 261 -0.23 -26.14 1.76
CA PHE A 261 0.47 -25.15 0.92
C PHE A 261 2.00 -25.25 1.01
N GLN A 262 2.53 -25.95 2.01
CA GLN A 262 3.97 -26.17 2.13
C GLN A 262 4.47 -27.30 1.20
N THR A 263 3.59 -28.22 0.80
CA THR A 263 3.93 -29.33 -0.11
C THR A 263 4.09 -28.89 -1.57
N TYR A 264 3.60 -27.69 -1.94
CA TYR A 264 3.81 -27.09 -3.27
C TYR A 264 5.11 -26.28 -3.40
N LYS A 265 5.98 -26.30 -2.38
CA LYS A 265 7.33 -25.71 -2.45
C LYS A 265 8.14 -26.44 -3.52
N GLY A 266 8.37 -25.77 -4.65
CA GLY A 266 9.20 -26.26 -5.77
C GLY A 266 8.45 -26.42 -7.10
N SER A 267 7.12 -26.57 -7.08
CA SER A 267 6.30 -26.72 -8.29
C SER A 267 5.41 -25.51 -8.61
N SER A 268 5.38 -24.51 -7.74
CA SER A 268 4.51 -23.32 -7.84
C SER A 268 5.23 -22.03 -7.42
N ASP A 269 4.66 -20.86 -7.73
CA ASP A 269 5.20 -19.56 -7.32
C ASP A 269 5.15 -19.40 -5.78
N PRO A 270 6.31 -19.27 -5.10
CA PRO A 270 6.35 -19.19 -3.64
C PRO A 270 5.57 -18.00 -3.08
N SER A 271 5.49 -16.89 -3.84
CA SER A 271 4.77 -15.70 -3.40
C SER A 271 3.25 -15.91 -3.50
N LEU A 272 2.77 -16.66 -4.50
CA LEU A 272 1.37 -17.07 -4.60
C LEU A 272 1.00 -18.05 -3.48
N ALA A 273 1.79 -19.09 -3.25
CA ALA A 273 1.55 -20.08 -2.19
C ALA A 273 1.46 -19.43 -0.80
N MET A 274 2.38 -18.50 -0.49
CA MET A 274 2.35 -17.74 0.76
C MET A 274 1.04 -16.92 0.90
N ARG A 275 0.60 -16.22 -0.16
CA ARG A 275 -0.63 -15.42 -0.12
C ARG A 275 -1.86 -16.31 0.08
N LEU A 276 -1.96 -17.41 -0.67
CA LEU A 276 -3.10 -18.34 -0.55
C LEU A 276 -3.19 -18.95 0.85
N GLY A 277 -2.05 -19.30 1.47
CA GLY A 277 -2.04 -19.75 2.86
C GLY A 277 -2.53 -18.69 3.85
N ILE A 278 -2.13 -17.42 3.66
CA ILE A 278 -2.62 -16.30 4.49
C ILE A 278 -4.12 -16.07 4.29
N TRP A 279 -4.59 -16.08 3.03
CA TRP A 279 -6.00 -15.90 2.68
C TRP A 279 -6.86 -17.03 3.22
N PHE A 280 -6.37 -18.27 3.15
CA PHE A 280 -7.04 -19.45 3.67
C PHE A 280 -7.32 -19.31 5.17
N ASN A 281 -6.31 -18.92 5.96
CA ASN A 281 -6.47 -18.73 7.41
C ASN A 281 -7.53 -17.66 7.75
N LEU A 282 -7.65 -16.63 6.90
CA LEU A 282 -8.64 -15.58 7.07
C LEU A 282 -10.05 -16.08 6.71
N ILE A 283 -10.18 -16.83 5.63
CA ILE A 283 -11.43 -17.42 5.17
C ILE A 283 -11.94 -18.47 6.17
N ALA A 284 -11.06 -19.32 6.70
CA ALA A 284 -11.39 -20.30 7.72
C ALA A 284 -11.92 -19.63 9.00
N LEU A 285 -11.23 -18.59 9.50
CA LEU A 285 -11.75 -17.83 10.64
C LEU A 285 -13.12 -17.18 10.33
N TYR A 286 -13.28 -16.68 9.11
CA TYR A 286 -14.54 -16.12 8.66
C TYR A 286 -15.66 -17.18 8.58
N SER A 287 -15.37 -18.45 8.30
CA SER A 287 -16.38 -19.52 8.22
C SER A 287 -16.74 -20.14 9.57
N GLU A 288 -15.84 -20.12 10.56
CA GLU A 288 -15.96 -20.82 11.86
C GLU A 288 -17.09 -20.36 12.80
N SER A 289 -17.83 -19.27 12.53
CA SER A 289 -18.78 -18.69 13.52
C SER A 289 -20.25 -18.58 13.08
N ASN A 290 -21.15 -18.73 14.05
CA ASN A 290 -22.61 -18.68 13.87
C ASN A 290 -23.15 -17.29 13.52
N TRP A 291 -22.32 -16.24 13.57
CA TRP A 291 -22.71 -14.84 13.32
C TRP A 291 -22.54 -14.42 11.87
N PHE A 292 -23.01 -15.25 10.93
CA PHE A 292 -22.78 -15.05 9.50
C PHE A 292 -23.20 -13.66 9.01
N VAL A 293 -24.40 -13.20 9.38
CA VAL A 293 -24.93 -11.89 8.95
C VAL A 293 -24.04 -10.74 9.46
N MET A 294 -23.61 -10.79 10.72
CA MET A 294 -22.76 -9.75 11.30
C MET A 294 -21.38 -9.71 10.63
N LYS A 295 -20.76 -10.88 10.41
CA LYS A 295 -19.48 -10.98 9.68
C LYS A 295 -19.61 -10.52 8.23
N PHE A 296 -20.71 -10.84 7.56
CA PHE A 296 -20.95 -10.41 6.18
C PHE A 296 -21.03 -8.88 6.07
N LEU A 297 -21.73 -8.23 7.00
CA LEU A 297 -21.88 -6.78 6.97
C LEU A 297 -20.63 -6.05 7.45
N PHE A 298 -20.03 -6.50 8.56
CA PHE A 298 -19.01 -5.77 9.30
C PHE A 298 -17.61 -6.39 9.26
N GLY A 299 -17.47 -7.60 8.73
CA GLY A 299 -16.24 -8.37 8.75
C GLY A 299 -15.94 -8.98 10.12
N ILE A 300 -14.80 -9.66 10.20
CA ILE A 300 -14.28 -10.23 11.45
C ILE A 300 -13.39 -9.26 12.24
N GLY A 301 -13.21 -8.02 11.75
CA GLY A 301 -12.36 -7.00 12.35
C GLY A 301 -10.92 -7.05 11.83
N LEU A 302 -10.24 -5.89 11.88
CA LEU A 302 -8.87 -5.76 11.38
C LEU A 302 -7.84 -6.47 12.26
N GLY A 303 -6.86 -7.13 11.63
CA GLY A 303 -5.75 -7.77 12.31
C GLY A 303 -6.15 -9.07 13.00
N SER A 304 -7.19 -9.74 12.49
CA SER A 304 -7.82 -10.86 13.20
C SER A 304 -7.01 -12.15 13.24
N LYS A 305 -6.11 -12.32 12.26
CA LYS A 305 -5.15 -13.43 12.16
C LYS A 305 -3.73 -12.96 11.81
N SER A 306 -3.59 -11.84 11.12
CA SER A 306 -2.28 -11.31 10.72
C SER A 306 -2.36 -9.81 10.45
N ILE A 307 -1.29 -9.10 10.82
CA ILE A 307 -1.07 -7.70 10.44
C ILE A 307 -0.86 -7.58 8.92
N VAL A 308 -0.33 -8.62 8.27
CA VAL A 308 -0.06 -8.66 6.83
C VAL A 308 -0.91 -9.74 6.18
N VAL A 309 -1.85 -9.32 5.33
CA VAL A 309 -2.77 -10.21 4.60
C VAL A 309 -2.35 -10.39 3.14
N ASP A 310 -1.52 -9.49 2.59
CA ASP A 310 -1.08 -9.45 1.18
C ASP A 310 -2.23 -9.67 0.18
N GLY A 311 -2.98 -8.60 -0.06
CA GLY A 311 -4.21 -8.63 -0.86
C GLY A 311 -5.27 -7.79 -0.16
N PHE A 312 -5.26 -6.47 -0.41
CA PHE A 312 -6.16 -5.56 0.29
C PHE A 312 -7.63 -5.86 0.04
N TYR A 313 -8.02 -6.37 -1.14
CA TYR A 313 -9.42 -6.74 -1.38
C TYR A 313 -9.89 -7.91 -0.51
N ILE A 314 -9.02 -8.88 -0.26
CA ILE A 314 -9.30 -9.98 0.68
C ILE A 314 -9.51 -9.40 2.08
N ARG A 315 -8.65 -8.48 2.51
CA ARG A 315 -8.84 -7.76 3.78
C ARG A 315 -10.17 -7.00 3.82
N LEU A 316 -10.49 -6.24 2.76
CA LEU A 316 -11.73 -5.46 2.69
C LEU A 316 -12.97 -6.34 2.84
N VAL A 317 -13.01 -7.50 2.19
CA VAL A 317 -14.17 -8.39 2.23
C VAL A 317 -14.26 -9.09 3.59
N PHE A 318 -13.19 -9.73 4.05
CA PHE A 318 -13.25 -10.62 5.20
C PHE A 318 -13.06 -9.89 6.53
N GLU A 319 -12.14 -8.93 6.63
CA GLU A 319 -11.91 -8.19 7.89
C GLU A 319 -12.84 -6.98 8.04
N LEU A 320 -13.25 -6.34 6.94
CA LEU A 320 -14.08 -5.13 6.98
C LEU A 320 -15.50 -5.32 6.45
N GLY A 321 -15.88 -6.48 5.90
CA GLY A 321 -17.25 -6.77 5.46
C GLY A 321 -17.75 -5.89 4.30
N MET A 322 -18.99 -6.16 3.88
CA MET A 322 -19.59 -5.49 2.72
C MET A 322 -19.80 -3.98 2.92
N ILE A 323 -20.04 -3.52 4.14
CA ILE A 323 -20.14 -2.08 4.41
C ILE A 323 -18.77 -1.41 4.23
N GLY A 324 -17.69 -2.06 4.68
CA GLY A 324 -16.32 -1.60 4.47
C GLY A 324 -15.95 -1.53 2.99
N VAL A 325 -16.29 -2.57 2.23
CA VAL A 325 -16.15 -2.60 0.76
C VAL A 325 -16.89 -1.42 0.13
N PHE A 326 -18.15 -1.19 0.50
CA PHE A 326 -18.94 -0.08 -0.03
C PHE A 326 -18.31 1.29 0.29
N LEU A 327 -17.88 1.52 1.53
CA LEU A 327 -17.24 2.78 1.95
C LEU A 327 -15.92 3.01 1.20
N TYR A 328 -15.12 1.96 1.02
CA TYR A 328 -13.88 2.03 0.26
C TYR A 328 -14.11 2.39 -1.22
N PHE A 329 -15.01 1.69 -1.91
CA PHE A 329 -15.29 1.99 -3.32
C PHE A 329 -15.97 3.34 -3.51
N ARG A 330 -16.76 3.81 -2.53
CA ARG A 330 -17.26 5.19 -2.50
C ARG A 330 -16.12 6.22 -2.43
N LEU A 331 -15.10 5.97 -1.60
CA LEU A 331 -13.90 6.81 -1.55
C LEU A 331 -13.16 6.80 -2.90
N MET A 332 -12.92 5.62 -3.47
CA MET A 332 -12.23 5.47 -4.77
C MET A 332 -13.00 6.14 -5.91
N LYS A 333 -14.33 6.03 -5.94
CA LYS A 333 -15.20 6.73 -6.90
C LYS A 333 -15.05 8.25 -6.80
N ASN A 334 -14.93 8.79 -5.58
CA ASN A 334 -14.73 10.22 -5.37
C ASN A 334 -13.36 10.70 -5.84
N LEU A 335 -12.31 9.88 -5.69
CA LEU A 335 -10.98 10.16 -6.23
C LEU A 335 -10.97 10.07 -7.76
N TRP A 336 -11.60 9.04 -8.33
CA TRP A 336 -11.69 8.79 -9.77
C TRP A 336 -12.32 9.95 -10.56
N ARG A 337 -13.32 10.61 -9.95
CA ARG A 337 -13.99 11.79 -10.53
C ARG A 337 -13.02 12.94 -10.79
N ARG A 338 -11.88 13.00 -10.10
CA ARG A 338 -10.84 14.01 -10.35
C ARG A 338 -9.87 13.48 -11.40
N GLN A 339 -9.93 14.01 -12.63
CA GLN A 339 -9.20 13.47 -13.78
C GLN A 339 -7.71 13.21 -13.50
N GLY A 340 -7.01 14.15 -12.86
CA GLY A 340 -5.58 13.96 -12.56
C GLY A 340 -5.26 12.96 -11.44
N LEU A 341 -6.23 12.51 -10.65
CA LEU A 341 -6.04 11.45 -9.64
C LEU A 341 -6.39 10.05 -10.17
N ARG A 342 -6.97 9.92 -11.37
CA ARG A 342 -7.26 8.62 -11.99
C ARG A 342 -6.04 7.69 -12.06
N PRO A 343 -4.83 8.15 -12.45
CA PRO A 343 -3.62 7.33 -12.40
C PRO A 343 -3.40 6.60 -11.07
N ILE A 344 -3.64 7.31 -9.96
CA ILE A 344 -3.44 6.80 -8.60
C ILE A 344 -4.51 5.76 -8.28
N VAL A 345 -5.78 6.03 -8.62
CA VAL A 345 -6.87 5.09 -8.37
C VAL A 345 -6.66 3.80 -9.15
N ILE A 346 -6.28 3.88 -10.43
CA ILE A 346 -5.97 2.72 -11.26
C ILE A 346 -4.80 1.94 -10.66
N TYR A 347 -3.71 2.63 -10.33
CA TYR A 347 -2.53 2.03 -9.74
C TYR A 347 -2.83 1.29 -8.43
N LEU A 348 -3.58 1.92 -7.51
CA LEU A 348 -3.99 1.31 -6.26
C LEU A 348 -4.94 0.14 -6.52
N ALA A 349 -5.87 0.25 -7.47
CA ALA A 349 -6.82 -0.81 -7.76
C ALA A 349 -6.13 -2.12 -8.18
N PHE A 350 -5.07 -2.04 -8.98
CA PHE A 350 -4.28 -3.21 -9.37
C PHE A 350 -3.34 -3.66 -8.25
N THR A 351 -2.67 -2.74 -7.57
CA THR A 351 -1.74 -3.06 -6.48
C THR A 351 -2.46 -3.79 -5.33
N CYS A 352 -3.71 -3.39 -5.02
CA CYS A 352 -4.55 -3.98 -3.98
C CYS A 352 -4.97 -5.44 -4.24
N LEU A 353 -4.79 -5.97 -5.45
CA LEU A 353 -5.07 -7.39 -5.75
C LEU A 353 -4.12 -8.33 -5.02
N THR A 354 -2.85 -7.95 -4.90
CA THR A 354 -1.80 -8.85 -4.37
C THR A 354 -1.03 -8.27 -3.20
N LEU A 355 -1.14 -6.96 -2.97
CA LEU A 355 -0.49 -6.26 -1.89
C LEU A 355 -1.54 -5.59 -1.00
N ASP A 356 -1.15 -5.35 0.23
CA ASP A 356 -1.88 -4.50 1.15
C ASP A 356 -1.12 -3.19 1.37
N PRO A 357 -1.32 -2.17 0.51
CA PRO A 357 -0.57 -0.92 0.62
C PRO A 357 -0.93 -0.11 1.87
N TYR A 358 -2.05 -0.40 2.54
CA TYR A 358 -2.54 0.41 3.67
C TYR A 358 -1.99 -0.06 5.01
N SER A 359 -1.50 -1.31 5.11
CA SER A 359 -0.79 -1.79 6.31
C SER A 359 0.68 -1.37 6.37
N ALA A 360 1.26 -0.92 5.25
CA ALA A 360 2.62 -0.41 5.19
C ALA A 360 2.69 1.06 5.59
N SER A 361 3.35 1.35 6.72
CA SER A 361 3.41 2.70 7.32
C SER A 361 3.86 3.77 6.33
N LYS A 362 4.92 3.52 5.55
CA LYS A 362 5.47 4.51 4.59
C LYS A 362 4.50 4.84 3.46
N ILE A 363 3.74 3.85 2.98
CA ILE A 363 2.69 4.07 1.98
C ILE A 363 1.51 4.81 2.59
N ALA A 364 1.06 4.40 3.78
CA ALA A 364 -0.03 5.07 4.51
C ALA A 364 0.30 6.55 4.80
N TYR A 365 1.51 6.87 5.28
CA TYR A 365 1.96 8.25 5.46
C TYR A 365 2.00 9.01 4.13
N THR A 366 2.48 8.39 3.05
CA THR A 366 2.50 9.01 1.72
C THR A 366 1.09 9.39 1.27
N LEU A 367 0.12 8.49 1.43
CA LEU A 367 -1.30 8.76 1.14
C LEU A 367 -1.87 9.87 2.04
N GLY A 368 -1.48 9.91 3.32
CA GLY A 368 -1.83 10.99 4.26
C GLY A 368 -1.32 12.36 3.80
N ILE A 369 -0.07 12.43 3.30
CA ILE A 369 0.53 13.65 2.73
C ILE A 369 -0.24 14.11 1.50
N MET A 370 -0.57 13.19 0.59
CA MET A 370 -1.36 13.49 -0.61
C MET A 370 -2.77 13.99 -0.26
N TYR A 371 -3.42 13.35 0.72
CA TYR A 371 -4.72 13.76 1.23
C TYR A 371 -4.67 15.21 1.74
N ALA A 372 -3.73 15.52 2.64
CA ALA A 372 -3.56 16.84 3.22
C ALA A 372 -3.37 17.93 2.14
N TYR A 373 -2.52 17.69 1.15
CA TYR A 373 -2.31 18.62 0.04
C TYR A 373 -3.56 18.84 -0.80
N SER A 374 -4.23 17.75 -1.19
CA SER A 374 -5.39 17.79 -2.09
C SER A 374 -6.60 18.53 -1.48
N HIS A 375 -6.66 18.57 -0.15
CA HIS A 375 -7.71 19.28 0.57
C HIS A 375 -7.46 20.79 0.56
N ASN A 376 -6.23 21.23 0.83
CA ASN A 376 -5.92 22.66 0.90
C ASN A 376 -6.00 23.36 -0.46
N ARG A 377 -5.67 22.66 -1.55
CA ARG A 377 -5.80 23.23 -2.91
C ARG A 377 -7.25 23.56 -3.30
N LYS A 378 -8.25 22.87 -2.72
CA LYS A 378 -9.68 23.15 -2.95
C LYS A 378 -10.17 24.42 -2.24
N VAL A 379 -9.46 24.90 -1.24
CA VAL A 379 -9.83 26.14 -0.50
C VAL A 379 -9.27 27.38 -1.21
N SER A 380 -8.25 27.20 -2.06
CA SER A 380 -7.57 28.28 -2.79
C SER A 380 -8.07 28.50 -4.23
N THR A 381 -9.07 27.75 -4.67
CA THR A 381 -9.76 27.88 -5.97
C THR A 381 -11.23 28.06 -5.70
#